data_AF-A0A8H8MPM5-F1
#
_entry.id   AF-A0A8H8MPM5-F1
#
_cell.length_a   1.000
_cell.length_b   1.000
_cell.length_c   1.000
_cell.angle_alpha   90.00
_cell.angle_beta   90.00
_cell.angle_gamma   90.00
#
_symmetry.space_group_name_H-M   'P 1'
#
loop_
_entity.id
_entity.type
_entity.pdbx_description
1 polymer ?
#
loop_
_entity_poly.entity_id
_entity_poly.type
_entity_poly.pdbx_seq_one_letter_code
_entity_poly.pdbx_strand_id
1 'polypeptide(L)'
;MSTYQLIPTPLGDWQNSIYDMQAIRMASIHNLMIRAFNSIIYHAPKIGKKDIPSFLKYCTALVETVHEHHATEEEIIFPALEEKLGKGSMESNVSQHHDFMPKFDLWFDLIKSISVGKTEYKAEEFVSLMKESTDVLVIHLRDEIPSLESSRLQQHLTVAELEALEIRVGKRIREVSSFRNMPVLFTNGDLAHNSWLPALPGHILFIIRYIIIPLSGGTWRYGQSDKYGRLKDEFRAGYGLD
;
A
#
# COMPACT_ATOMS: atom_id res chain seq x y z
N MET A 1 20.02 -3.17 7.50
CA MET A 1 18.75 -2.85 8.19
C MET A 1 17.77 -3.98 7.91
N SER A 2 16.98 -4.40 8.91
CA SER A 2 16.01 -5.49 8.77
C SER A 2 14.80 -5.07 7.92
N THR A 3 14.26 -6.00 7.14
CA THR A 3 13.00 -5.86 6.39
C THR A 3 11.79 -6.17 7.28
N TYR A 4 10.63 -5.71 6.85
CA TYR A 4 9.34 -5.97 7.47
C TYR A 4 8.74 -7.29 6.98
N GLN A 5 8.16 -8.04 7.91
CA GLN A 5 7.43 -9.28 7.60
C GLN A 5 6.09 -8.98 6.94
N LEU A 6 5.71 -9.78 5.95
CA LEU A 6 4.39 -9.73 5.34
C LEU A 6 3.32 -10.22 6.32
N ILE A 7 2.11 -9.74 6.14
CA ILE A 7 0.91 -10.18 6.82
C ILE A 7 0.46 -11.50 6.20
N PRO A 8 0.24 -12.57 6.98
CA PRO A 8 -0.38 -13.79 6.47
C PRO A 8 -1.72 -13.47 5.81
N THR A 9 -2.01 -14.09 4.68
CA THR A 9 -3.30 -13.89 4.03
C THR A 9 -4.40 -14.51 4.88
N PRO A 10 -5.45 -13.75 5.23
CA PRO A 10 -6.61 -14.28 5.94
C PRO A 10 -7.23 -15.45 5.18
N LEU A 11 -7.76 -16.42 5.92
CA LEU A 11 -8.46 -17.56 5.35
C LEU A 11 -9.84 -17.12 4.84
N GLY A 12 -10.29 -17.70 3.73
CA GLY A 12 -11.64 -17.48 3.20
C GLY A 12 -11.73 -17.61 1.68
N ASP A 13 -12.94 -17.46 1.16
CA ASP A 13 -13.25 -17.51 -0.28
C ASP A 13 -13.49 -16.09 -0.82
N TRP A 14 -12.42 -15.44 -1.23
CA TRP A 14 -12.49 -14.10 -1.82
C TRP A 14 -13.31 -14.03 -3.12
N GLN A 15 -13.56 -15.15 -3.81
CA GLN A 15 -14.33 -15.17 -5.06
C GLN A 15 -15.83 -15.15 -4.80
N ASN A 16 -16.28 -15.84 -3.76
CA ASN A 16 -17.71 -16.08 -3.53
C ASN A 16 -18.23 -15.46 -2.22
N SER A 17 -17.37 -14.92 -1.36
CA SER A 17 -17.76 -14.28 -0.09
C SER A 17 -17.26 -12.84 -0.03
N ILE A 18 -18.19 -11.88 -0.16
CA ILE A 18 -17.90 -10.46 0.03
C ILE A 18 -17.36 -10.16 1.44
N TYR A 19 -17.74 -10.96 2.43
CA TYR A 19 -17.23 -10.83 3.80
C TYR A 19 -15.76 -11.23 3.88
N ASP A 20 -15.40 -12.40 3.35
CA ASP A 20 -14.01 -12.91 3.37
C ASP A 20 -13.10 -11.99 2.57
N MET A 21 -13.64 -11.42 1.48
CA MET A 21 -12.93 -10.49 0.64
C MET A 21 -12.44 -9.24 1.38
N GLN A 22 -13.10 -8.77 2.45
CA GLN A 22 -12.69 -7.52 3.12
C GLN A 22 -11.32 -7.65 3.77
N ALA A 23 -11.14 -8.60 4.70
CA ALA A 23 -9.87 -8.85 5.35
C ALA A 23 -8.78 -9.31 4.37
N ILE A 24 -9.14 -10.18 3.41
CA ILE A 24 -8.20 -10.66 2.38
C ILE A 24 -7.68 -9.48 1.54
N ARG A 25 -8.57 -8.58 1.10
CA ARG A 25 -8.18 -7.43 0.31
C ARG A 25 -7.32 -6.47 1.09
N MET A 26 -7.66 -6.20 2.34
CA MET A 26 -6.90 -5.30 3.18
C MET A 26 -5.47 -5.80 3.40
N ALA A 27 -5.33 -7.07 3.80
CA ALA A 27 -4.01 -7.69 3.96
C ALA A 27 -3.18 -7.66 2.67
N SER A 28 -3.81 -7.81 1.51
CA SER A 28 -3.13 -7.76 0.21
C SER A 28 -2.65 -6.35 -0.18
N ILE A 29 -3.44 -5.31 0.10
CA ILE A 29 -3.04 -3.92 -0.09
C ILE A 29 -1.93 -3.55 0.92
N HIS A 30 -2.05 -3.97 2.17
CA HIS A 30 -1.03 -3.73 3.20
C HIS A 30 0.29 -4.39 2.85
N ASN A 31 0.26 -5.64 2.39
CA ASN A 31 1.45 -6.34 1.92
C ASN A 31 2.11 -5.64 0.74
N LEU A 32 1.34 -5.00 -0.14
CA LEU A 32 1.89 -4.20 -1.22
C LEU A 32 2.72 -3.02 -0.69
N MET A 33 2.21 -2.31 0.32
CA MET A 33 2.93 -1.21 0.96
C MET A 33 4.18 -1.71 1.69
N ILE A 34 4.06 -2.81 2.44
CA ILE A 34 5.19 -3.45 3.14
C ILE A 34 6.30 -3.82 2.15
N ARG A 35 5.93 -4.43 1.01
CA ARG A 35 6.88 -4.75 -0.07
C ARG A 35 7.56 -3.49 -0.62
N ALA A 36 6.80 -2.42 -0.83
CA ALA A 36 7.36 -1.17 -1.31
C ALA A 36 8.39 -0.58 -0.33
N PHE A 37 8.12 -0.59 0.98
CA PHE A 37 9.07 -0.17 2.02
C PHE A 37 10.30 -1.08 2.09
N ASN A 38 10.12 -2.40 2.01
CA ASN A 38 11.23 -3.34 1.94
C ASN A 38 12.12 -3.09 0.72
N SER A 39 11.52 -2.72 -0.41
CA SER A 39 12.25 -2.34 -1.61
C SER A 39 13.07 -1.06 -1.43
N ILE A 40 12.52 -0.07 -0.73
CA ILE A 40 13.23 1.17 -0.38
C ILE A 40 14.45 0.84 0.49
N ILE A 41 14.30 0.01 1.53
CA ILE A 41 15.40 -0.42 2.39
C ILE A 41 16.52 -1.09 1.57
N TYR A 42 16.15 -1.91 0.59
CA TYR A 42 17.09 -2.60 -0.29
C TYR A 42 17.82 -1.67 -1.26
N HIS A 43 17.09 -0.74 -1.89
CA HIS A 43 17.61 0.11 -2.95
C HIS A 43 18.33 1.36 -2.43
N ALA A 44 17.85 1.97 -1.35
CA ALA A 44 18.35 3.24 -0.83
C ALA A 44 19.89 3.34 -0.73
N PRO A 45 20.63 2.35 -0.19
CA PRO A 45 22.10 2.42 -0.09
C PRO A 45 22.83 2.21 -1.42
N LYS A 46 22.13 1.77 -2.48
CA LYS A 46 22.70 1.41 -3.80
C LYS A 46 22.44 2.47 -4.86
N ILE A 47 21.64 3.49 -4.57
CA ILE A 47 21.29 4.55 -5.52
C ILE A 47 22.49 5.46 -5.78
N GLY A 48 22.92 5.53 -7.03
CA GLY A 48 23.89 6.53 -7.48
C GLY A 48 23.24 7.90 -7.69
N LYS A 49 24.03 8.99 -7.66
CA LYS A 49 23.53 10.38 -7.78
C LYS A 49 22.57 10.61 -8.95
N LYS A 50 22.85 9.99 -10.11
CA LYS A 50 22.02 10.09 -11.33
C LYS A 50 20.64 9.45 -11.20
N ASP A 51 20.47 8.52 -10.27
CA ASP A 51 19.28 7.69 -10.10
C ASP A 51 18.37 8.20 -8.97
N ILE A 52 18.86 9.13 -8.14
CA ILE A 52 18.10 9.77 -7.06
C ILE A 52 16.76 10.33 -7.55
N PRO A 53 16.67 11.09 -8.66
CA PRO A 53 15.40 11.70 -9.04
C PRO A 53 14.29 10.69 -9.36
N SER A 54 14.63 9.56 -10.01
CA SER A 54 13.63 8.51 -10.28
C SER A 54 13.30 7.71 -9.03
N PHE A 55 14.26 7.53 -8.11
CA PHE A 55 14.02 6.88 -6.83
C PHE A 55 13.09 7.68 -5.92
N LEU A 56 13.28 9.00 -5.85
CA LEU A 56 12.41 9.89 -5.08
C LEU A 56 10.99 9.91 -5.67
N LYS A 57 10.82 9.91 -6.99
CA LYS A 57 9.49 9.77 -7.62
C LYS A 57 8.76 8.49 -7.20
N TYR A 58 9.50 7.39 -7.10
CA TYR A 58 8.94 6.11 -6.62
C TYR A 58 8.52 6.22 -5.15
N CYS A 59 9.35 6.82 -4.30
CA CYS A 59 9.02 7.06 -2.90
C CYS A 59 7.81 8.00 -2.73
N THR A 60 7.72 9.06 -3.53
CA THR A 60 6.57 9.98 -3.55
C THR A 60 5.28 9.25 -3.91
N ALA A 61 5.30 8.40 -4.95
CA ALA A 61 4.11 7.64 -5.32
C ALA A 61 3.65 6.68 -4.19
N LEU A 62 4.60 6.10 -3.44
CA LEU A 62 4.27 5.29 -2.27
C LEU A 62 3.64 6.14 -1.16
N VAL A 63 4.21 7.32 -0.85
CA VAL A 63 3.64 8.24 0.15
C VAL A 63 2.21 8.61 -0.22
N GLU A 64 1.98 9.03 -1.45
CA GLU A 64 0.65 9.41 -1.95
C GLU A 64 -0.33 8.24 -1.83
N THR A 65 0.11 7.02 -2.14
CA THR A 65 -0.72 5.80 -1.99
C THR A 65 -1.08 5.50 -0.54
N VAL A 66 -0.12 5.65 0.38
CA VAL A 66 -0.36 5.46 1.82
C VAL A 66 -1.34 6.51 2.35
N HIS A 67 -1.21 7.77 1.96
CA HIS A 67 -2.16 8.82 2.34
C HIS A 67 -3.55 8.60 1.76
N GLU A 68 -3.65 8.29 0.46
CA GLU A 68 -4.94 8.04 -0.22
C GLU A 68 -5.69 6.85 0.41
N HIS A 69 -4.96 5.80 0.80
CA HIS A 69 -5.48 4.62 1.47
C HIS A 69 -6.11 4.95 2.83
N HIS A 70 -5.33 5.51 3.76
CA HIS A 70 -5.80 5.79 5.11
C HIS A 70 -6.85 6.93 5.15
N ALA A 71 -6.76 7.90 4.23
CA ALA A 71 -7.82 8.90 4.06
C ALA A 71 -9.14 8.26 3.60
N THR A 72 -9.09 7.28 2.71
CA THR A 72 -10.30 6.54 2.27
C THR A 72 -10.91 5.75 3.43
N GLU A 73 -10.09 5.18 4.30
CA GLU A 73 -10.55 4.49 5.50
C GLU A 73 -11.30 5.43 6.45
N GLU A 74 -10.68 6.54 6.83
CA GLU A 74 -11.28 7.50 7.77
C GLU A 74 -12.47 8.27 7.21
N GLU A 75 -12.50 8.55 5.90
CA GLU A 75 -13.60 9.29 5.28
C GLU A 75 -14.81 8.40 4.97
N ILE A 76 -14.59 7.10 4.67
CA ILE A 76 -15.62 6.22 4.11
C ILE A 76 -15.78 4.92 4.89
N ILE A 77 -14.71 4.15 5.09
CA ILE A 77 -14.80 2.78 5.61
C ILE A 77 -15.12 2.79 7.11
N PHE A 78 -14.29 3.43 7.93
CA PHE A 78 -14.45 3.45 9.37
C PHE A 78 -15.79 4.06 9.79
N PRO A 79 -16.23 5.22 9.26
CA PRO A 79 -17.54 5.76 9.62
C PRO A 79 -18.69 4.81 9.28
N ALA A 80 -18.64 4.12 8.13
CA ALA A 80 -19.68 3.17 7.74
C ALA A 80 -19.68 1.91 8.62
N LEU A 81 -18.50 1.43 9.03
CA LEU A 81 -18.38 0.32 9.96
C LEU A 81 -18.87 0.70 11.36
N GLU A 82 -18.51 1.88 11.87
CA GLU A 82 -18.97 2.34 13.19
C GLU A 82 -20.49 2.52 13.28
N GLU A 83 -21.14 2.93 12.19
CA GLU A 83 -22.61 3.01 12.12
C GLU A 83 -23.27 1.64 12.41
N LYS A 84 -22.62 0.54 12.06
CA LYS A 84 -23.17 -0.83 12.18
C LYS A 84 -22.63 -1.59 13.39
N LEU A 85 -21.35 -1.41 13.71
CA LEU A 85 -20.64 -2.10 14.79
C LEU A 85 -20.71 -1.36 16.13
N GLY A 86 -21.14 -0.10 16.12
CA GLY A 86 -21.18 0.78 17.28
C GLY A 86 -20.05 1.81 17.29
N LYS A 87 -20.34 2.97 17.87
CA LYS A 87 -19.40 4.09 18.01
C LYS A 87 -18.14 3.66 18.74
N GLY A 88 -16.98 4.06 18.23
CA GLY A 88 -15.67 3.73 18.79
C GLY A 88 -15.15 2.35 18.39
N SER A 89 -15.90 1.59 17.58
CA SER A 89 -15.44 0.28 17.10
C SER A 89 -14.21 0.35 16.18
N MET A 90 -13.91 1.54 15.62
CA MET A 90 -12.73 1.80 14.79
C MET A 90 -11.71 2.76 15.44
N GLU A 91 -11.94 3.20 16.69
CA GLU A 91 -11.12 4.21 17.37
C GLU A 91 -9.65 3.79 17.49
N SER A 92 -9.37 2.50 17.69
CA SER A 92 -8.00 1.98 17.74
C SER A 92 -7.27 2.18 16.41
N ASN A 93 -7.93 1.92 15.27
CA ASN A 93 -7.32 2.10 13.95
C ASN A 93 -7.03 3.59 13.71
N VAL A 94 -8.00 4.46 13.98
CA VAL A 94 -7.86 5.92 13.85
C VAL A 94 -6.75 6.46 14.76
N SER A 95 -6.66 6.00 16.01
CA SER A 95 -5.57 6.40 16.91
C SER A 95 -4.20 6.02 16.36
N GLN A 96 -4.08 4.81 15.81
CA GLN A 96 -2.84 4.36 15.20
C GLN A 96 -2.47 5.17 13.96
N HIS A 97 -3.44 5.61 13.14
CA HIS A 97 -3.20 6.55 12.05
C HIS A 97 -2.54 7.83 12.54
N HIS A 98 -3.11 8.44 13.58
CA HIS A 98 -2.57 9.66 14.19
C HIS A 98 -1.16 9.46 14.77
N ASP A 99 -0.78 8.25 15.18
CA ASP A 99 0.55 7.96 15.71
C ASP A 99 1.64 7.93 14.62
N PHE A 100 1.35 7.35 13.44
CA PHE A 100 2.36 7.20 12.38
C PHE A 100 2.33 8.34 11.35
N MET A 101 1.17 8.91 11.04
CA MET A 101 1.00 9.86 9.94
C MET A 101 1.88 11.12 10.07
N PRO A 102 1.93 11.81 11.23
CA PRO A 102 2.77 12.99 11.37
C PRO A 102 4.26 12.71 11.13
N LYS A 103 4.73 11.53 11.52
CA LYS A 103 6.12 11.11 11.30
C LYS A 103 6.37 10.75 9.83
N PHE A 104 5.36 10.17 9.18
CA PHE A 104 5.41 9.84 7.76
C PHE A 104 5.50 11.11 6.90
N ASP A 105 4.78 12.17 7.29
CA ASP A 105 4.87 13.49 6.67
C ASP A 105 6.28 14.11 6.76
N LEU A 106 7.01 13.90 7.86
CA LEU A 106 8.40 14.35 7.97
C LEU A 106 9.31 13.67 6.93
N TRP A 107 9.11 12.37 6.70
CA TRP A 107 9.82 11.67 5.64
C TRP A 107 9.43 12.17 4.24
N PHE A 108 8.15 12.48 4.03
CA PHE A 108 7.72 13.09 2.77
C PHE A 108 8.34 14.47 2.53
N ASP A 109 8.45 15.29 3.56
CA ASP A 109 9.10 16.60 3.46
C ASP A 109 10.61 16.47 3.18
N LEU A 110 11.28 15.46 3.73
CA LEU A 110 12.64 15.12 3.33
C LEU A 110 12.71 14.75 1.83
N ILE A 111 11.80 13.92 1.33
CA ILE A 111 11.73 13.57 -0.11
C ILE A 111 11.59 14.84 -0.96
N LYS A 112 10.69 15.76 -0.60
CA LYS A 112 10.49 17.03 -1.31
C LYS A 112 11.75 17.89 -1.26
N SER A 113 12.38 18.01 -0.09
CA SER A 113 13.59 18.82 0.10
C SER A 113 14.77 18.33 -0.76
N ILE A 114 15.00 17.02 -0.80
CA ILE A 114 16.02 16.41 -1.64
C ILE A 114 15.69 16.60 -3.13
N SER A 115 14.41 16.45 -3.50
CA SER A 115 13.96 16.58 -4.89
C SER A 115 14.24 17.96 -5.50
N VAL A 116 14.27 19.01 -4.68
CA VAL A 116 14.59 20.38 -5.11
C VAL A 116 16.03 20.81 -4.78
N GLY A 117 16.87 19.89 -4.31
CA GLY A 117 18.29 20.14 -4.02
C GLY A 117 18.56 20.95 -2.75
N LYS A 118 17.57 21.10 -1.85
CA LYS A 118 17.76 21.78 -0.55
C LYS A 118 18.46 20.90 0.48
N THR A 119 18.33 19.59 0.36
CA THR A 119 18.97 18.60 1.25
C THR A 119 19.73 17.58 0.40
N GLU A 120 20.93 17.19 0.84
CA GLU A 120 21.67 16.11 0.19
C GLU A 120 21.05 14.74 0.54
N TYR A 121 20.94 13.85 -0.45
CA TYR A 121 20.51 12.48 -0.21
C TYR A 121 21.58 11.69 0.54
N LYS A 122 21.25 11.23 1.74
CA LYS A 122 22.06 10.29 2.51
C LYS A 122 21.22 9.09 2.86
N ALA A 123 21.61 7.93 2.35
CA ALA A 123 20.79 6.72 2.43
C ALA A 123 20.43 6.31 3.87
N GLU A 124 21.38 6.43 4.80
CA GLU A 124 21.17 6.08 6.21
C GLU A 124 20.14 6.99 6.88
N GLU A 125 20.30 8.31 6.76
CA GLU A 125 19.35 9.30 7.29
C GLU A 125 17.96 9.15 6.65
N PHE A 126 17.93 8.92 5.33
CA PHE A 126 16.70 8.75 4.57
C PHE A 126 15.89 7.53 5.03
N VAL A 127 16.54 6.37 5.20
CA VAL A 127 15.87 5.16 5.68
C VAL A 127 15.55 5.27 7.16
N SER A 128 16.43 5.84 7.99
CA SER A 128 16.17 6.04 9.41
C SER A 128 14.89 6.85 9.64
N LEU A 129 14.73 7.98 8.94
CA LEU A 129 13.54 8.83 9.08
C LEU A 129 12.27 8.12 8.60
N MET A 130 12.35 7.34 7.52
CA MET A 130 11.23 6.50 7.07
C MET A 130 10.83 5.47 8.15
N LYS A 131 11.81 4.90 8.87
CA LYS A 131 11.56 3.89 9.90
C LYS A 131 10.85 4.45 11.13
N GLU A 132 11.05 5.72 11.47
CA GLU A 132 10.36 6.36 12.60
C GLU A 132 8.83 6.30 12.50
N SER A 133 8.29 6.32 11.27
CA SER A 133 6.87 6.11 11.00
C SER A 133 6.54 4.66 10.64
N THR A 134 7.37 4.02 9.81
CA THR A 134 7.02 2.70 9.25
C THR A 134 7.09 1.58 10.28
N ASP A 135 7.92 1.68 11.33
CA ASP A 135 7.93 0.71 12.43
C ASP A 135 6.58 0.70 13.19
N VAL A 136 5.87 1.84 13.26
CA VAL A 136 4.51 1.96 13.84
C VAL A 136 3.44 1.55 12.82
N LEU A 137 3.56 2.04 11.57
CA LEU A 137 2.62 1.72 10.49
C LEU A 137 2.47 0.21 10.31
N VAL A 138 3.55 -0.58 10.27
CA VAL A 138 3.44 -2.03 10.04
C VAL A 138 2.73 -2.78 11.17
N ILE A 139 2.67 -2.20 12.37
CA ILE A 139 1.87 -2.75 13.48
C ILE A 139 0.40 -2.49 13.19
N HIS A 140 0.03 -1.23 12.88
CA HIS A 140 -1.31 -0.84 12.46
C HIS A 140 -1.84 -1.71 11.31
N LEU A 141 -1.04 -1.88 10.25
CA LEU A 141 -1.43 -2.68 9.08
C LEU A 141 -1.82 -4.13 9.46
N ARG A 142 -1.30 -4.68 10.57
CA ARG A 142 -1.68 -6.01 11.08
C ARG A 142 -2.88 -5.94 12.01
N ASP A 143 -2.88 -4.97 12.91
CA ASP A 143 -3.92 -4.79 13.93
C ASP A 143 -5.28 -4.43 13.34
N GLU A 144 -5.31 -3.84 12.15
CA GLU A 144 -6.55 -3.51 11.47
C GLU A 144 -7.29 -4.77 10.94
N ILE A 145 -6.55 -5.80 10.49
CA ILE A 145 -7.12 -6.96 9.78
C ILE A 145 -8.27 -7.64 10.56
N PRO A 146 -8.17 -7.89 11.88
CA PRO A 146 -9.26 -8.45 12.68
C PRO A 146 -10.56 -7.63 12.68
N SER A 147 -10.49 -6.32 12.43
CA SER A 147 -11.68 -5.45 12.35
C SER A 147 -12.53 -5.72 11.11
N LEU A 148 -11.95 -6.36 10.09
CA LEU A 148 -12.55 -6.67 8.79
C LEU A 148 -12.84 -8.16 8.60
N GLU A 149 -12.66 -8.99 9.62
CA GLU A 149 -12.93 -10.42 9.54
C GLU A 149 -14.43 -10.72 9.32
N SER A 150 -14.70 -11.71 8.48
CA SER A 150 -16.06 -12.13 8.14
C SER A 150 -16.92 -12.48 9.35
N SER A 151 -16.31 -13.14 10.34
CA SER A 151 -16.96 -13.54 11.60
C SER A 151 -17.56 -12.35 12.34
N ARG A 152 -16.95 -11.17 12.23
CA ARG A 152 -17.39 -9.91 12.80
C ARG A 152 -18.38 -9.20 11.90
N LEU A 153 -18.06 -9.06 10.61
CA LEU A 153 -18.90 -8.31 9.67
C LEU A 153 -20.27 -8.95 9.47
N GLN A 154 -20.36 -10.27 9.36
CA GLN A 154 -21.63 -11.00 9.17
C GLN A 154 -22.62 -10.83 10.31
N GLN A 155 -22.16 -10.45 11.51
CA GLN A 155 -23.04 -10.23 12.67
C GLN A 155 -23.80 -8.91 12.58
N HIS A 156 -23.31 -7.95 11.79
CA HIS A 156 -23.76 -6.55 11.84
C HIS A 156 -24.07 -5.94 10.48
N LEU A 157 -23.54 -6.50 9.38
CA LEU A 157 -23.76 -6.02 8.03
C LEU A 157 -24.38 -7.11 7.17
N THR A 158 -25.37 -6.74 6.38
CA THR A 158 -25.90 -7.55 5.29
C THR A 158 -24.99 -7.46 4.06
N VAL A 159 -25.13 -8.41 3.13
CA VAL A 159 -24.41 -8.40 1.85
C VAL A 159 -24.66 -7.10 1.08
N ALA A 160 -25.91 -6.66 0.98
CA ALA A 160 -26.29 -5.45 0.24
C ALA A 160 -25.67 -4.18 0.86
N GLU A 161 -25.55 -4.09 2.19
CA GLU A 161 -24.89 -2.97 2.85
C GLU A 161 -23.39 -2.96 2.57
N LEU A 162 -22.75 -4.12 2.57
CA LEU A 162 -21.33 -4.24 2.28
C LEU A 162 -21.02 -3.95 0.80
N GLU A 163 -21.87 -4.42 -0.13
CA GLU A 163 -21.80 -4.06 -1.55
C GLU A 163 -21.95 -2.55 -1.77
N ALA A 164 -22.89 -1.90 -1.07
CA ALA A 164 -23.06 -0.46 -1.13
C ALA A 164 -21.83 0.29 -0.61
N LEU A 165 -21.17 -0.23 0.43
CA LEU A 165 -19.90 0.30 0.93
C LEU A 165 -18.79 0.15 -0.13
N GLU A 166 -18.64 -1.02 -0.75
CA GLU A 166 -17.63 -1.23 -1.80
C GLU A 166 -17.81 -0.29 -3.00
N ILE A 167 -19.06 0.01 -3.38
CA ILE A 167 -19.36 0.99 -4.44
C ILE A 167 -18.88 2.38 -4.05
N ARG A 168 -19.11 2.80 -2.80
CA ARG A 168 -18.64 4.10 -2.27
C ARG A 168 -17.12 4.17 -2.24
N VAL A 169 -16.46 3.13 -1.71
CA VAL A 169 -14.99 3.02 -1.67
C VAL A 169 -14.42 3.06 -3.08
N GLY A 170 -14.95 2.26 -4.00
CA GLY A 170 -14.52 2.25 -5.40
C GLY A 170 -14.70 3.59 -6.10
N LYS A 171 -15.75 4.34 -5.76
CA LYS A 171 -15.94 5.72 -6.24
C LYS A 171 -14.85 6.65 -5.70
N ARG A 172 -14.59 6.63 -4.38
CA ARG A 172 -13.55 7.46 -3.76
C ARG A 172 -12.18 7.17 -4.35
N ILE A 173 -11.81 5.89 -4.47
CA ILE A 173 -10.56 5.46 -5.10
C ILE A 173 -10.43 6.05 -6.50
N ARG A 174 -11.47 6.00 -7.35
CA ARG A 174 -11.42 6.59 -8.70
C ARG A 174 -11.26 8.11 -8.71
N GLU A 175 -11.77 8.81 -7.69
CA GLU A 175 -11.66 10.27 -7.58
C GLU A 175 -10.27 10.72 -7.14
N VAL A 176 -9.60 9.95 -6.28
CA VAL A 176 -8.26 10.30 -5.76
C VAL A 176 -7.12 9.68 -6.55
N SER A 177 -7.33 8.51 -7.14
CA SER A 177 -6.25 7.75 -7.78
C SER A 177 -5.71 8.46 -9.02
N SER A 178 -4.40 8.68 -9.02
CA SER A 178 -3.67 9.13 -10.20
C SER A 178 -3.19 7.95 -11.04
N PHE A 179 -3.44 7.97 -12.36
CA PHE A 179 -2.85 7.02 -13.30
C PHE A 179 -1.32 6.98 -13.23
N ARG A 180 -0.68 8.06 -12.77
CA ARG A 180 0.77 8.11 -12.57
C ARG A 180 1.22 7.25 -11.41
N ASN A 181 0.38 7.05 -10.38
CA ASN A 181 0.74 6.32 -9.16
C ASN A 181 0.30 4.86 -9.21
N MET A 182 -0.72 4.52 -10.00
CA MET A 182 -1.20 3.15 -10.19
C MET A 182 -0.11 2.09 -10.44
N PRO A 183 1.01 2.36 -11.14
CA PRO A 183 2.09 1.39 -11.27
C PRO A 183 2.67 0.85 -9.94
N VAL A 184 2.52 1.55 -8.83
CA VAL A 184 2.91 1.06 -7.49
C VAL A 184 2.19 -0.25 -7.17
N LEU A 185 0.93 -0.38 -7.62
CA LEU A 185 0.08 -1.56 -7.40
C LEU A 185 0.63 -2.80 -8.12
N PHE A 186 1.29 -2.61 -9.25
CA PHE A 186 1.85 -3.69 -10.06
C PHE A 186 3.25 -4.03 -9.62
N THR A 187 4.07 -3.01 -9.42
CA THR A 187 5.49 -3.18 -9.14
C THR A 187 5.79 -3.56 -7.70
N ASN A 188 4.79 -3.55 -6.82
CA ASN A 188 4.89 -4.14 -5.47
C ASN A 188 3.79 -5.17 -5.18
N GLY A 189 2.91 -5.43 -6.14
CA GLY A 189 1.92 -6.50 -6.05
C GLY A 189 2.56 -7.89 -6.22
N ASP A 190 1.79 -8.91 -5.91
CA ASP A 190 2.15 -10.31 -6.15
C ASP A 190 0.95 -10.99 -6.78
N LEU A 191 0.98 -11.10 -8.11
CA LEU A 191 -0.11 -11.72 -8.86
C LEU A 191 -0.11 -13.24 -8.74
N ALA A 192 0.97 -13.86 -8.27
CA ALA A 192 0.98 -15.30 -8.03
C ALA A 192 0.06 -15.63 -6.85
N HIS A 193 0.05 -14.76 -5.83
CA HIS A 193 -0.80 -14.91 -4.66
C HIS A 193 -2.14 -14.17 -4.75
N ASN A 194 -2.14 -12.96 -5.32
CA ASN A 194 -3.30 -12.07 -5.44
C ASN A 194 -3.64 -11.78 -6.90
N SER A 195 -3.97 -12.83 -7.66
CA SER A 195 -4.21 -12.75 -9.11
C SER A 195 -5.34 -11.79 -9.52
N TRP A 196 -6.24 -11.47 -8.58
CA TRP A 196 -7.37 -10.57 -8.75
C TRP A 196 -7.04 -9.09 -8.49
N LEU A 197 -5.86 -8.75 -7.94
CA LEU A 197 -5.48 -7.38 -7.57
C LEU A 197 -4.41 -6.81 -8.52
N PRO A 198 -4.60 -5.64 -9.16
CA PRO A 198 -5.80 -4.79 -9.11
C PRO A 198 -6.89 -5.26 -10.08
N ALA A 199 -8.15 -5.21 -9.64
CA ALA A 199 -9.32 -5.53 -10.44
C ALA A 199 -9.64 -4.39 -11.43
N LEU A 200 -8.83 -4.29 -12.49
CA LEU A 200 -8.95 -3.26 -13.52
C LEU A 200 -9.34 -3.85 -14.88
N PRO A 201 -10.10 -3.11 -15.72
CA PRO A 201 -10.37 -3.53 -17.09
C PRO A 201 -9.09 -3.78 -17.88
N GLY A 202 -9.10 -4.78 -18.77
CA GLY A 202 -7.92 -5.21 -19.53
C GLY A 202 -7.23 -4.09 -20.33
N HIS A 203 -7.99 -3.12 -20.84
CA HIS A 203 -7.43 -1.97 -21.57
C HIS A 203 -6.67 -1.01 -20.64
N ILE A 204 -7.11 -0.83 -19.39
CA ILE A 204 -6.40 -0.03 -18.38
C ILE A 204 -5.11 -0.75 -17.98
N LEU A 205 -5.16 -2.07 -17.77
CA LEU A 205 -3.97 -2.89 -17.51
C LEU A 205 -2.94 -2.77 -18.64
N PHE A 206 -3.41 -2.77 -19.89
CA PHE A 206 -2.55 -2.59 -21.07
C PHE A 206 -1.88 -1.21 -21.06
N ILE A 207 -2.64 -0.13 -20.87
CA ILE A 207 -2.11 1.24 -20.83
C ILE A 207 -1.05 1.38 -19.74
N ILE A 208 -1.30 0.87 -18.53
CA ILE A 208 -0.35 0.96 -17.43
C ILE A 208 0.95 0.23 -17.76
N ARG A 209 0.85 -1.04 -18.22
CA ARG A 209 2.02 -1.90 -18.46
C ARG A 209 2.87 -1.49 -19.66
N TYR A 210 2.24 -1.00 -20.70
CA TYR A 210 2.90 -0.79 -21.99
C TYR A 210 3.09 0.69 -22.35
N ILE A 211 2.44 1.61 -21.65
CA ILE A 211 2.58 3.05 -21.89
C ILE A 211 3.12 3.73 -20.64
N ILE A 212 2.43 3.66 -19.50
CA ILE A 212 2.79 4.45 -18.32
C ILE A 212 4.12 3.98 -17.72
N ILE A 213 4.27 2.67 -17.45
CA ILE A 213 5.49 2.14 -16.84
C ILE A 213 6.75 2.43 -17.69
N PRO A 214 6.77 2.11 -19.01
CA PRO A 214 7.94 2.38 -19.84
C PRO A 214 8.30 3.87 -19.94
N LEU A 215 7.30 4.76 -19.98
CA LEU A 215 7.53 6.21 -20.11
C LEU A 215 7.90 6.90 -18.79
N SER A 216 7.90 6.18 -17.66
CA SER A 216 8.17 6.75 -16.33
C SER A 216 9.65 6.91 -15.99
N GLY A 217 10.55 6.89 -16.97
CA GLY A 217 11.97 7.20 -16.77
C GLY A 217 12.69 6.30 -15.75
N GLY A 218 12.31 5.03 -15.68
CA GLY A 218 12.90 4.06 -14.76
C GLY A 218 12.38 4.10 -13.32
N THR A 219 11.42 4.97 -12.99
CA THR A 219 10.80 5.09 -11.65
C THR A 219 10.34 3.74 -11.09
N TRP A 220 9.73 2.89 -11.91
CA TRP A 220 9.11 1.64 -11.43
C TRP A 220 10.07 0.45 -11.30
N ARG A 221 11.36 0.64 -11.61
CA ARG A 221 12.35 -0.44 -11.45
C ARG A 221 12.62 -0.78 -9.98
N TYR A 222 12.28 0.12 -9.06
CA TYR A 222 12.52 -0.03 -7.63
C TYR A 222 11.42 -0.78 -6.90
N GLY A 223 10.33 -1.18 -7.54
CA GLY A 223 9.35 -2.07 -6.90
C GLY A 223 9.90 -3.50 -6.77
N GLN A 224 9.36 -4.30 -5.85
CA GLN A 224 9.82 -5.69 -5.67
C GLN A 224 9.41 -6.64 -6.80
N SER A 225 8.39 -6.26 -7.56
CA SER A 225 7.83 -7.02 -8.66
C SER A 225 8.04 -6.32 -10.00
N ASP A 226 8.01 -7.10 -11.07
CA ASP A 226 7.99 -6.56 -12.42
C ASP A 226 6.61 -5.96 -12.79
N LYS A 227 6.47 -5.43 -14.00
CA LYS A 227 5.20 -4.86 -14.49
C LYS A 227 4.06 -5.90 -14.62
N TYR A 228 4.38 -7.19 -14.55
CA TYR A 228 3.44 -8.29 -14.53
C TYR A 228 3.15 -8.77 -13.10
N GLY A 229 3.62 -8.06 -12.06
CA GLY A 229 3.40 -8.41 -10.67
C GLY A 229 4.07 -9.72 -10.26
N ARG A 230 5.17 -10.08 -10.93
CA ARG A 230 6.02 -11.22 -10.56
C ARG A 230 7.17 -10.71 -9.71
N LEU A 231 7.38 -11.33 -8.55
CA LEU A 231 8.48 -11.01 -7.66
C LEU A 231 9.83 -11.14 -8.40
N LYS A 232 10.69 -10.14 -8.28
CA LYS A 232 12.03 -10.17 -8.90
C LYS A 232 13.00 -11.01 -8.07
N ASP A 233 13.99 -11.58 -8.76
CA ASP A 233 14.92 -12.55 -8.18
C ASP A 233 15.70 -12.01 -6.98
N GLU A 234 16.08 -10.73 -7.00
CA GLU A 234 16.83 -10.11 -5.91
C GLU A 234 16.06 -10.02 -4.58
N PHE A 235 14.73 -10.20 -4.60
CA PHE A 235 13.88 -10.18 -3.40
C PHE A 235 13.43 -11.56 -2.94
N ARG A 236 13.63 -12.61 -3.75
CA ARG A 236 13.19 -13.98 -3.48
C ARG A 236 13.75 -14.55 -2.17
N ALA A 237 15.06 -14.42 -1.97
CA ALA A 237 15.74 -14.92 -0.76
C ALA A 237 15.20 -14.26 0.52
N GLY A 238 14.77 -13.00 0.46
CA GLY A 238 14.19 -12.28 1.59
C GLY A 238 12.83 -12.83 2.05
N TYR A 239 12.18 -13.65 1.23
CA TYR A 239 10.92 -14.31 1.51
C TYR A 239 11.05 -15.83 1.64
N GLY A 240 12.27 -16.38 1.67
CA GLY A 240 12.51 -17.82 1.75
C GLY A 240 12.06 -18.58 0.51
N LEU A 241 12.05 -17.93 -0.66
CA LEU A 241 11.63 -18.49 -1.94
C LEU A 241 12.87 -18.79 -2.81
N ASP A 242 13.62 -19.84 -2.51
CA ASP A 242 14.73 -20.27 -3.37
C ASP A 242 14.18 -21.03 -4.60
#